data_AF-A0A9J9HBT6-F1
#
_entry.id   AF-A0A9J9HBT6-F1
#
_cell.length_a   1.000
_cell.length_b   1.000
_cell.length_c   1.000
_cell.angle_alpha   90.00
_cell.angle_beta   90.00
_cell.angle_gamma   90.00
#
_symmetry.space_group_name_H-M   'P 1'
#
loop_
_entity.id
_entity.type
_entity.pdbx_description
1 polymer ?
#
loop_
_entity_poly.entity_id
_entity_poly.type
_entity_poly.pdbx_seq_one_letter_code
_entity_poly.pdbx_strand_id
1 'polypeptide(L)'
;MSEHKADYVRGQAPLGAGNHHCHWTGCAAKVPPAMWGCRKHWYMLPADIRNRIWRTFRPGQEIAKTPSAEYVTAAREARDWIAANHPPQGAAADLFGGGHG
;
A
#
# COMPACT_ATOMS: atom_id res chain seq x y z
N MET A 1 -0.55 -22.31 -9.16
CA MET A 1 -0.89 -21.76 -7.81
C MET A 1 -0.96 -20.22 -7.78
N SER A 2 -0.29 -19.49 -8.67
CA SER A 2 -0.30 -18.01 -8.70
C SER A 2 -1.46 -17.40 -9.50
N GLU A 3 -2.05 -18.13 -10.46
CA GLU A 3 -3.14 -17.64 -11.33
C GLU A 3 -4.43 -17.35 -10.55
N HIS A 4 -4.79 -18.20 -9.57
CA HIS A 4 -5.99 -17.99 -8.73
C HIS A 4 -5.94 -16.71 -7.90
N LYS A 5 -4.75 -16.29 -7.44
CA LYS A 5 -4.62 -15.02 -6.69
C LYS A 5 -4.80 -13.81 -7.60
N ALA A 6 -4.19 -13.87 -8.79
CA ALA A 6 -4.24 -12.76 -9.74
C ALA A 6 -5.66 -12.59 -10.32
N ASP A 7 -6.37 -13.68 -10.58
CA ASP A 7 -7.78 -13.67 -10.95
C ASP A 7 -8.65 -13.06 -9.84
N TYR A 8 -8.48 -13.53 -8.60
CA TYR A 8 -9.18 -12.99 -7.44
C TYR A 8 -9.02 -11.47 -7.33
N VAL A 9 -7.80 -10.95 -7.36
CA VAL A 9 -7.54 -9.51 -7.24
C VAL A 9 -8.16 -8.73 -8.41
N ARG A 10 -8.18 -9.28 -9.63
CA ARG A 10 -8.85 -8.65 -10.78
C ARG A 10 -10.37 -8.62 -10.61
N GLY A 11 -10.96 -9.71 -10.10
CA GLY A 11 -12.39 -9.81 -9.79
C GLY A 11 -12.85 -8.87 -8.67
N GLN A 12 -11.94 -8.38 -7.82
CA GLN A 12 -12.25 -7.42 -6.75
C GLN A 12 -12.32 -5.96 -7.22
N ALA A 13 -11.77 -5.63 -8.40
CA ALA A 13 -11.81 -4.27 -8.94
C ALA A 13 -13.24 -3.68 -9.06
N PRO A 14 -14.26 -4.40 -9.58
CA PRO A 14 -15.63 -3.88 -9.67
C PRO A 14 -16.37 -3.80 -8.34
N LEU A 15 -15.92 -4.48 -7.28
CA LEU A 15 -16.61 -4.49 -5.97
C LEU A 15 -16.45 -3.18 -5.17
N GLY A 16 -15.64 -2.26 -5.68
CA GLY A 16 -15.38 -0.97 -5.07
C GLY A 16 -14.33 -1.04 -3.95
N ALA A 17 -13.75 0.12 -3.66
CA ALA A 17 -12.66 0.23 -2.69
C ALA A 17 -13.11 0.20 -1.22
N GLY A 18 -14.42 0.36 -0.94
CA GLY A 18 -14.93 0.55 0.41
C GLY A 18 -14.19 1.68 1.15
N ASN A 19 -13.78 1.41 2.38
CA ASN A 19 -12.93 2.29 3.20
C ASN A 19 -11.44 1.94 3.11
N HIS A 20 -11.04 1.09 2.16
CA HIS A 20 -9.64 0.72 2.02
C HIS A 20 -8.90 1.73 1.14
N HIS A 21 -7.75 2.18 1.64
CA HIS A 21 -6.93 3.22 1.03
C HIS A 21 -5.55 2.68 0.69
N CYS A 22 -4.89 3.34 -0.25
CA CYS A 22 -3.53 3.03 -0.62
C CYS A 22 -2.62 3.07 0.63
N HIS A 23 -1.83 2.02 0.86
CA HIS A 23 -0.89 1.95 1.99
C HIS A 23 0.31 2.90 1.87
N TRP A 24 0.36 3.71 0.80
CA TRP A 24 1.42 4.67 0.59
C TRP A 24 1.16 5.92 1.45
N THR A 25 2.13 6.31 2.26
CA THR A 25 2.04 7.48 3.15
C THR A 25 1.71 8.75 2.35
N GLY A 26 0.59 9.40 2.67
CA GLY A 26 0.12 10.62 1.99
C GLY A 26 -0.74 10.37 0.74
N CYS A 27 -1.06 9.11 0.39
CA CYS A 27 -1.95 8.82 -0.73
C CYS A 27 -3.39 8.60 -0.26
N ALA A 28 -4.32 9.47 -0.68
CA ALA A 28 -5.76 9.35 -0.39
C ALA A 28 -6.52 8.44 -1.39
N ALA A 29 -5.83 7.75 -2.30
CA ALA A 29 -6.48 6.93 -3.31
C ALA A 29 -7.19 5.73 -2.65
N LYS A 30 -8.48 5.58 -2.93
CA LYS A 30 -9.26 4.41 -2.51
C LYS A 30 -8.93 3.22 -3.42
N VAL A 31 -8.64 2.06 -2.83
CA VAL A 31 -8.30 0.83 -3.56
C VAL A 31 -9.04 -0.37 -2.98
N PRO A 32 -9.39 -1.39 -3.80
CA PRO A 32 -10.00 -2.61 -3.28
C PRO A 32 -9.19 -3.24 -2.14
N PRO A 33 -9.82 -3.82 -1.11
CA PRO A 33 -9.14 -4.49 0.01
C PRO A 33 -8.07 -5.52 -0.39
N ALA A 34 -8.28 -6.17 -1.54
CA ALA A 34 -7.34 -7.16 -2.09
C ALA A 34 -6.09 -6.54 -2.74
N MET A 35 -6.04 -5.20 -2.87
CA MET A 35 -4.89 -4.46 -3.37
C MET A 35 -4.12 -3.81 -2.23
N TRP A 36 -2.80 -3.93 -2.27
CA TRP A 36 -1.92 -3.26 -1.31
C TRP A 36 -1.91 -1.73 -1.51
N GLY A 37 -1.96 -1.25 -2.75
CA GLY A 37 -1.91 0.17 -3.06
C GLY A 37 -2.42 0.48 -4.47
N CYS A 38 -2.49 1.76 -4.81
CA CYS A 38 -2.90 2.15 -6.16
C CYS A 38 -1.83 1.74 -7.18
N ARG A 39 -2.23 1.59 -8.44
CA ARG A 39 -1.33 1.12 -9.51
C ARG A 39 0.01 1.87 -9.53
N LYS A 40 -0.03 3.21 -9.40
CA LYS A 40 1.17 4.07 -9.37
C LYS A 40 2.11 3.66 -8.23
N HIS A 41 1.64 3.67 -7.00
CA HIS A 41 2.46 3.39 -5.82
C HIS A 41 2.88 1.92 -5.71
N TRP A 42 2.08 1.00 -6.24
CA TRP A 42 2.50 -0.38 -6.38
C TRP A 42 3.77 -0.47 -7.24
N TYR A 43 3.76 0.09 -8.44
CA TYR A 43 4.94 0.04 -9.33
C TYR A 43 6.12 0.92 -8.89
N MET A 44 5.92 1.84 -7.94
CA MET A 44 7.02 2.58 -7.32
C MET A 44 7.82 1.73 -6.31
N LEU A 45 7.23 0.67 -5.75
CA LEU A 45 7.95 -0.22 -4.85
C LEU A 45 9.00 -1.09 -5.59
N PRO A 46 10.14 -1.36 -4.95
CA PRO A 46 11.10 -2.35 -5.42
C PRO A 46 10.44 -3.69 -5.74
N ALA A 47 10.92 -4.36 -6.79
CA ALA A 47 10.36 -5.63 -7.24
C ALA A 47 10.38 -6.70 -6.14
N ASP A 48 11.44 -6.75 -5.34
CA ASP A 48 11.59 -7.71 -4.24
C ASP A 48 10.51 -7.55 -3.17
N ILE A 49 10.23 -6.30 -2.76
CA ILE A 49 9.19 -5.97 -1.78
C ILE A 49 7.81 -6.34 -2.34
N ARG A 50 7.52 -5.95 -3.60
CA ARG A 50 6.27 -6.31 -4.28
C ARG A 50 6.07 -7.82 -4.33
N ASN A 51 7.11 -8.56 -4.71
CA ASN A 51 7.06 -10.02 -4.80
C ASN A 51 6.83 -10.66 -3.43
N ARG A 52 7.44 -10.12 -2.37
CA ARG A 52 7.26 -10.62 -1.01
C ARG A 52 5.83 -10.38 -0.50
N ILE A 53 5.26 -9.20 -0.74
CA ILE A 53 3.85 -8.91 -0.45
C ILE A 53 2.95 -9.88 -1.21
N TRP A 54 3.16 -10.04 -2.52
CA TRP A 54 2.35 -10.93 -3.36
C TRP A 54 2.42 -12.40 -2.93
N ARG A 55 3.62 -12.87 -2.58
CA ARG A 55 3.85 -14.26 -2.14
C ARG A 55 3.10 -14.56 -0.84
N THR A 56 3.11 -13.61 0.09
CA THR A 56 2.53 -13.75 1.44
C THR A 56 1.04 -13.38 1.50
N PHE A 57 0.53 -12.64 0.52
CA PHE A 57 -0.89 -12.35 0.37
C PHE A 57 -1.71 -13.64 0.16
N ARG A 58 -2.78 -13.79 0.94
CA ARG A 58 -3.75 -14.87 0.80
C ARG A 58 -5.13 -14.26 0.52
N PRO A 59 -5.76 -14.56 -0.62
CA PRO A 59 -7.13 -14.12 -0.91
C PRO A 59 -8.07 -14.37 0.27
N GLY A 60 -8.84 -13.35 0.65
CA GLY A 60 -9.78 -13.42 1.77
C GLY A 60 -9.21 -13.03 3.13
N GLN A 61 -7.88 -12.88 3.28
CA GLN A 61 -7.29 -12.41 4.54
C GLN A 61 -7.71 -10.97 4.87
N GLU A 62 -7.98 -10.16 3.84
CA GLU A 62 -8.48 -8.80 3.94
C GLU A 62 -9.93 -8.73 4.43
N ILE A 63 -10.72 -9.78 4.16
CA ILE A 63 -12.11 -9.91 4.60
C ILE A 63 -12.14 -10.42 6.05
N ALA A 64 -11.37 -11.47 6.32
CA ALA A 64 -11.28 -12.08 7.64
C ALA A 64 -10.52 -11.21 8.67
N LYS A 65 -9.86 -10.13 8.22
CA LYS A 65 -9.03 -9.23 9.03
C LYS A 65 -7.96 -9.96 9.84
N THR A 66 -7.48 -11.08 9.31
CA THR A 66 -6.47 -11.96 9.91
C THR A 66 -5.27 -12.10 8.97
N PRO A 67 -4.55 -10.99 8.70
CA PRO A 67 -3.39 -11.04 7.82
C PRO A 67 -2.32 -11.98 8.40
N SER A 68 -1.71 -12.77 7.51
CA SER A 68 -0.58 -13.64 7.87
C SER A 68 0.56 -12.82 8.49
N ALA A 69 1.27 -13.35 9.48
CA ALA A 69 2.43 -12.67 10.06
C ALA A 69 3.47 -12.29 8.99
N GLU A 70 3.72 -13.17 8.02
CA GLU A 70 4.62 -12.91 6.89
C GLU A 70 4.15 -11.73 6.02
N TYR A 71 2.84 -11.57 5.83
CA TYR A 71 2.26 -10.45 5.08
C TYR A 71 2.44 -9.13 5.83
N VAL A 72 2.22 -9.14 7.15
CA VAL A 72 2.46 -7.96 7.99
C VAL A 72 3.92 -7.53 7.94
N THR A 73 4.86 -8.48 7.99
CA THR A 73 6.29 -8.20 7.84
C THR A 73 6.62 -7.58 6.49
N ALA A 74 6.09 -8.14 5.38
CA ALA A 74 6.30 -7.60 4.04
C ALA A 74 5.69 -6.19 3.87
N ALA A 75 4.52 -5.94 4.45
CA ALA A 75 3.88 -4.64 4.42
C ALA A 75 4.63 -3.59 5.27
N ARG A 76 5.25 -4.00 6.40
CA ARG A 76 6.13 -3.14 7.19
C ARG A 76 7.39 -2.76 6.40
N GLU A 77 8.03 -3.73 5.76
CA GLU A 77 9.20 -3.48 4.92
C GLU A 77 8.90 -2.47 3.80
N ALA A 78 7.73 -2.56 3.18
CA ALA A 78 7.29 -1.55 2.20
C ALA A 78 7.14 -0.15 2.83
N ARG A 79 6.57 -0.05 4.03
CA ARG A 79 6.41 1.23 4.74
C ARG A 79 7.77 1.82 5.13
N ASP A 80 8.69 1.00 5.61
CA ASP A 80 10.04 1.42 6.01
C ASP A 80 10.81 1.92 4.78
N TRP A 81 10.71 1.21 3.66
CA TRP A 81 11.29 1.64 2.39
C TRP A 81 10.69 2.97 1.91
N ILE A 82 9.37 3.15 1.98
CA ILE A 82 8.71 4.41 1.64
C ILE A 82 9.20 5.54 2.53
N ALA A 83 9.28 5.33 3.84
CA ALA A 83 9.75 6.35 4.77
C ALA A 83 11.20 6.79 4.47
N ALA A 84 12.07 5.85 4.08
CA ALA A 84 13.46 6.13 3.75
C ALA A 84 13.65 6.82 2.38
N ASN A 85 12.81 6.53 1.39
CA ASN A 85 13.01 6.97 0.00
C ASN A 85 12.04 8.07 -0.47
N HIS A 86 10.88 8.16 0.19
CA HIS A 86 9.79 9.06 -0.13
C HIS A 86 9.18 9.65 1.15
N PRO A 87 9.96 10.43 1.92
CA PRO A 87 9.43 11.10 3.10
C PRO A 87 8.21 11.94 2.70
N PRO A 88 7.16 11.99 3.54
CA PRO A 88 5.97 12.79 3.25
C PRO A 88 6.39 14.24 3.02
N GLN A 89 6.16 14.75 1.82
CA GLN A 89 6.39 16.17 1.53
C GLN A 89 5.33 16.96 2.29
N GLY A 90 5.72 17.60 3.40
CA GLY A 90 4.83 18.48 4.17
C GLY A 90 4.91 18.42 5.70
N ALA A 91 6.08 18.12 6.31
CA ALA A 91 6.25 18.29 7.76
C ALA A 91 7.40 19.25 8.17
N ALA A 92 8.09 19.90 7.21
CA ALA A 92 9.27 20.71 7.54
C ALA A 92 9.45 22.02 6.72
N ALA A 93 8.41 22.59 6.11
CA ALA A 93 8.57 23.81 5.29
C ALA A 93 7.64 25.00 5.60
N ASP A 94 6.70 24.91 6.55
CA ASP A 94 5.71 25.98 6.80
C ASP A 94 5.68 26.49 8.25
N LEU A 95 6.84 26.67 8.89
CA LEU A 95 6.90 27.30 10.24
C LEU A 95 7.91 28.45 10.40
N PHE A 96 8.69 28.82 9.37
CA PHE A 96 9.56 30.00 9.44
C PHE A 96 9.59 30.74 8.11
N GLY A 97 8.79 31.80 7.98
CA GLY A 97 8.87 32.70 6.83
C GLY A 97 7.69 33.67 6.76
N GLY A 98 7.69 34.69 7.62
CA GLY A 98 6.63 35.71 7.59
C GLY A 98 6.86 36.89 8.52
N GLY A 99 8.09 37.39 8.60
CA GLY A 99 8.35 38.74 9.10
C GLY A 99 7.88 39.77 8.08
N HIS A 100 6.83 40.51 8.41
CA HIS A 100 6.56 41.85 7.90
C HIS A 100 6.64 42.73 9.16
N GLY A 101 7.55 43.70 9.31
CA GLY A 101 7.82 44.81 8.42
C GLY A 101 7.56 46.06 9.26
#